data_AF-A0A8K0RYP9-F1
#
_entry.id   AF-A0A8K0RYP9-F1
#
_cell.length_a   1.000
_cell.length_b   1.000
_cell.length_c   1.000
_cell.angle_alpha   90.00
_cell.angle_beta   90.00
_cell.angle_gamma   90.00
#
_symmetry.space_group_name_H-M   'P 1'
#
loop_
_entity.id
_entity.type
_entity.pdbx_description
1 polymer ?
#
loop_
_entity_poly.entity_id
_entity_poly.type
_entity_poly.pdbx_seq_one_letter_code
_entity_poly.pdbx_strand_id
1 'polypeptide(L)'
;MPLETKSSFPVDAPASCKSISSDDCAVHGIIQTPHLDKLLQNRPKAELRDLADIVQTLNDGDQCAKCAVQAAVTIITGFVQELYTAKKSGKLSKEDKKALKLEVKGLVKGMKGDIKSQRKELKGRL
;
A
#
# COMPACT_ATOMS: atom_id res chain seq x y z
N MET A 1 -24.70 -6.26 -61.97
CA MET A 1 -25.74 -6.60 -60.98
C MET A 1 -25.11 -6.46 -59.60
N PRO A 2 -25.55 -5.49 -58.79
CA PRO A 2 -24.92 -5.06 -57.55
C PRO A 2 -25.45 -5.86 -56.35
N LEU A 3 -24.64 -6.06 -55.32
CA LEU A 3 -25.14 -6.24 -53.96
C LEU A 3 -24.23 -5.44 -53.01
N GLU A 4 -24.76 -4.29 -52.63
CA GLU A 4 -24.35 -3.52 -51.46
C GLU A 4 -24.60 -4.36 -50.20
N THR A 5 -23.72 -4.26 -49.22
CA THR A 5 -24.15 -4.44 -47.83
C THR A 5 -23.37 -3.49 -46.95
N LYS A 6 -24.01 -2.34 -46.69
CA LYS A 6 -23.78 -1.49 -45.52
C LYS A 6 -23.90 -2.35 -44.27
N SER A 7 -22.91 -2.26 -43.39
CA SER A 7 -23.09 -2.56 -41.98
C SER A 7 -22.35 -1.50 -41.18
N SER A 8 -23.10 -0.48 -40.82
CA SER A 8 -22.72 0.52 -39.83
C SER A 8 -22.58 -0.17 -38.49
N PHE A 9 -21.40 -0.12 -37.89
CA PHE A 9 -21.28 -0.24 -36.44
C PHE A 9 -21.00 1.15 -35.88
N PRO A 10 -21.85 1.65 -34.98
CA PRO A 10 -21.68 2.95 -34.36
C PRO A 10 -20.37 2.96 -33.56
N VAL A 11 -19.60 4.02 -33.80
CA VAL A 11 -18.56 4.51 -32.91
C VAL A 11 -19.24 4.96 -31.62
N ASP A 12 -19.45 4.02 -30.70
CA ASP A 12 -19.75 4.37 -29.33
C ASP A 12 -18.46 4.86 -28.67
N ALA A 13 -18.51 6.14 -28.33
CA ALA A 13 -17.50 6.93 -27.65
C ALA A 13 -16.90 6.16 -26.46
N PRO A 14 -15.62 6.42 -26.12
CA PRO A 14 -15.00 5.84 -24.94
C PRO A 14 -15.88 6.17 -23.73
N ALA A 15 -16.39 5.12 -23.07
CA ALA A 15 -17.07 5.22 -21.81
C ALA A 15 -16.17 6.02 -20.87
N SER A 16 -16.60 7.27 -20.67
CA SER A 16 -16.22 8.21 -19.64
C SER A 16 -14.96 7.80 -18.87
N CYS A 17 -13.86 8.48 -19.20
CA CYS A 17 -12.74 8.63 -18.29
C CYS A 17 -13.28 9.15 -16.96
N LYS A 18 -13.68 8.23 -16.06
CA LYS A 18 -13.67 8.53 -14.64
C LYS A 18 -12.22 8.80 -14.35
N SER A 19 -11.88 10.08 -14.32
CA SER A 19 -10.69 10.58 -13.67
C SER A 19 -10.67 9.91 -12.31
N ILE A 20 -9.85 8.88 -12.17
CA ILE A 20 -9.41 8.39 -10.87
C ILE A 20 -8.70 9.61 -10.29
N SER A 21 -9.44 10.42 -9.52
CA SER A 21 -8.82 11.44 -8.70
C SER A 21 -7.79 10.70 -7.85
N SER A 22 -6.64 11.33 -7.65
CA SER A 22 -5.46 10.77 -6.97
C SER A 22 -5.70 10.33 -5.50
N ASP A 23 -6.97 10.26 -5.08
CA ASP A 23 -7.48 10.00 -3.74
C ASP A 23 -8.35 8.72 -3.68
N ASP A 24 -8.43 7.91 -4.74
CA ASP A 24 -9.18 6.64 -4.76
C ASP A 24 -8.25 5.40 -4.82
N CYS A 25 -8.38 4.53 -3.82
CA CYS A 25 -7.79 3.20 -3.75
C CYS A 25 -8.70 2.17 -4.44
N ALA A 26 -8.15 1.35 -5.33
CA ALA A 26 -8.90 0.30 -6.04
C ALA A 26 -9.57 -0.74 -5.11
N VAL A 27 -9.09 -0.87 -3.86
CA VAL A 27 -9.62 -1.83 -2.86
C VAL A 27 -10.59 -1.16 -1.89
N HIS A 28 -10.37 0.10 -1.54
CA HIS A 28 -11.07 0.77 -0.43
C HIS A 28 -11.90 1.98 -0.86
N GLY A 29 -11.93 2.34 -2.15
CA GLY A 29 -12.48 3.62 -2.61
C GLY A 29 -11.67 4.77 -2.03
N ILE A 30 -12.33 5.77 -1.45
CA ILE A 30 -11.68 6.99 -0.97
C ILE A 30 -10.57 6.67 0.05
N ILE A 31 -9.37 7.17 -0.20
CA ILE A 31 -8.21 7.02 0.66
C ILE A 31 -8.48 7.74 1.99
N GLN A 32 -8.59 6.96 3.07
CA GLN A 32 -8.86 7.48 4.42
C GLN A 32 -7.60 8.08 5.09
N THR A 33 -6.43 7.87 4.51
CA THR A 33 -5.14 8.35 5.04
C THR A 33 -4.29 9.01 3.94
N PRO A 34 -4.75 10.15 3.38
CA PRO A 34 -4.14 10.73 2.17
C PRO A 34 -2.71 11.24 2.41
N HIS A 35 -2.38 11.71 3.61
CA HIS A 35 -1.02 12.21 3.91
C HIS A 35 -0.04 11.05 4.00
N LEU A 36 -0.45 9.96 4.64
CA LEU A 36 0.31 8.73 4.74
C LEU A 36 0.50 8.10 3.36
N ASP A 37 -0.56 8.02 2.54
CA ASP A 37 -0.49 7.45 1.19
C ASP A 37 0.51 8.20 0.33
N LYS A 38 0.40 9.53 0.24
CA LYS A 38 1.34 10.37 -0.51
C LYS A 38 2.79 10.19 -0.05
N LEU A 39 3.02 10.02 1.26
CA LEU A 39 4.36 9.82 1.78
C LEU A 39 4.92 8.44 1.41
N LEU A 40 4.07 7.40 1.43
CA LEU A 40 4.43 6.04 1.02
C LEU A 40 4.65 5.94 -0.50
N GLN A 41 3.88 6.64 -1.33
CA GLN A 41 4.04 6.68 -2.78
C GLN A 41 5.35 7.33 -3.23
N ASN A 42 5.87 8.28 -2.45
CA ASN A 42 7.12 8.99 -2.76
C ASN A 42 8.39 8.20 -2.36
N ARG A 43 8.26 6.92 -1.98
CA ARG A 43 9.36 6.08 -1.51
C ARG A 43 10.24 5.54 -2.64
N PRO A 44 11.50 5.19 -2.31
CA PRO A 44 12.33 4.40 -3.21
C PRO A 44 11.68 3.05 -3.51
N LYS A 45 11.37 2.79 -4.78
CA LYS A 45 10.81 1.52 -5.25
C LYS A 45 11.77 0.32 -5.09
N ALA A 46 12.99 0.53 -4.61
CA ALA A 46 13.97 -0.51 -4.35
C ALA A 46 13.59 -1.33 -3.11
N GLU A 47 13.35 -0.66 -1.97
CA GLU A 47 12.99 -1.33 -0.70
C GLU A 47 11.68 -2.12 -0.79
N LEU A 48 10.72 -1.64 -1.59
CA LEU A 48 9.48 -2.35 -1.86
C LEU A 48 9.69 -3.61 -2.72
N ARG A 49 10.63 -3.56 -3.68
CA ARG A 49 11.03 -4.73 -4.47
C ARG A 49 11.76 -5.73 -3.60
N ASP A 50 12.69 -5.29 -2.77
CA ASP A 50 13.43 -6.15 -1.85
C ASP A 50 12.46 -6.90 -0.90
N LEU A 51 11.43 -6.23 -0.39
CA LEU A 51 10.40 -6.88 0.43
C LEU A 51 9.61 -7.93 -0.37
N ALA A 52 9.24 -7.64 -1.61
CA ALA A 52 8.54 -8.59 -2.47
C ALA A 52 9.40 -9.82 -2.78
N ASP A 53 10.67 -9.61 -3.09
CA ASP A 53 11.64 -10.66 -3.36
C ASP A 53 11.81 -11.56 -2.12
N ILE A 54 11.95 -10.98 -0.92
CA ILE A 54 12.05 -11.75 0.34
C ILE A 54 10.83 -12.64 0.56
N VAL A 55 9.62 -12.12 0.30
CA VAL A 55 8.37 -12.89 0.42
C VAL A 55 8.32 -14.01 -0.61
N GLN A 56 8.78 -13.75 -1.83
CA GLN A 56 8.87 -14.77 -2.88
C GLN A 56 9.87 -15.87 -2.48
N THR A 57 11.04 -15.51 -1.98
CA THR A 57 12.04 -16.49 -1.52
C THR A 57 11.55 -17.32 -0.32
N LEU A 58 10.69 -16.76 0.54
CA LEU A 58 10.03 -17.50 1.61
C LEU A 58 9.06 -18.56 1.07
N ASN A 59 8.35 -18.23 -0.01
CA ASN A 59 7.44 -19.15 -0.68
C ASN A 59 8.18 -20.28 -1.40
N ASP A 60 9.29 -19.93 -2.06
CA ASP A 60 10.05 -20.86 -2.90
C ASP A 60 11.02 -21.73 -2.07
N GLY A 61 11.35 -21.29 -0.84
CA GLY A 61 12.21 -22.03 0.07
C GLY A 61 13.71 -21.90 -0.22
N ASP A 62 14.09 -20.95 -1.08
CA ASP A 62 15.48 -20.77 -1.54
C ASP A 62 16.42 -20.15 -0.48
N GLN A 63 15.88 -19.72 0.66
CA GLN A 63 16.68 -19.15 1.74
C GLN A 63 16.21 -19.58 3.13
N CYS A 64 17.07 -19.37 4.13
CA CYS A 64 16.73 -19.59 5.52
C CYS A 64 15.52 -18.72 5.92
N ALA A 65 14.41 -19.37 6.29
CA ALA A 65 13.17 -18.69 6.66
C ALA A 65 13.35 -17.66 7.79
N LYS A 66 14.21 -17.97 8.77
CA LYS A 66 14.54 -17.03 9.87
C LYS A 66 15.15 -15.74 9.33
N CYS A 67 16.13 -15.85 8.44
CA CYS A 67 16.83 -14.70 7.86
C CYS A 67 15.90 -13.86 7.00
N ALA A 68 15.04 -14.52 6.21
CA ALA A 68 14.06 -13.85 5.38
C ALA A 68 13.03 -13.06 6.20
N VAL A 69 12.45 -13.68 7.23
CA VAL A 69 11.52 -13.00 8.14
C VAL A 69 12.20 -11.83 8.84
N GLN A 70 13.44 -11.99 9.29
CA GLN A 70 14.19 -10.90 9.91
C GLN A 70 14.42 -9.74 8.94
N ALA A 71 14.80 -10.02 7.69
CA ALA A 71 15.00 -9.00 6.66
C ALA A 71 13.69 -8.24 6.35
N ALA A 72 12.57 -8.96 6.20
CA ALA A 72 11.25 -8.36 6.00
C ALA A 72 10.86 -7.43 7.16
N VAL A 73 11.07 -7.88 8.41
CA VAL A 73 10.79 -7.07 9.60
C VAL A 73 11.66 -5.80 9.64
N THR A 74 12.94 -5.89 9.26
CA THR A 74 13.83 -4.73 9.18
C THR A 74 13.33 -3.71 8.17
N ILE A 75 12.94 -4.14 6.97
CA ILE A 75 12.39 -3.26 5.93
C ILE A 75 11.11 -2.58 6.42
N ILE A 76 10.16 -3.35 6.97
CA ILE A 76 8.89 -2.82 7.51
C ILE A 76 9.13 -1.82 8.64
N THR A 77 10.08 -2.10 9.53
CA THR A 77 10.40 -1.20 10.64
C THR A 77 11.09 0.08 10.13
N GLY A 78 11.95 -0.03 9.12
CA GLY A 78 12.53 1.11 8.40
C GLY A 78 11.44 2.04 7.84
N PHE A 79 10.40 1.46 7.23
CA PHE A 79 9.26 2.23 6.72
C PHE A 79 8.59 3.06 7.82
N VAL A 80 8.33 2.45 8.97
CA VAL A 80 7.70 3.12 10.12
C VAL A 80 8.62 4.22 10.69
N GLN A 81 9.91 3.95 10.82
CA GLN A 81 10.87 4.90 11.38
C GLN A 81 10.96 6.16 10.53
N GLU A 82 11.00 6.02 9.23
CA GLU A 82 11.06 7.15 8.31
C GLU A 82 9.76 7.97 8.24
N LEU A 83 8.59 7.36 8.45
CA LEU A 83 7.35 8.12 8.67
C LEU A 83 7.48 9.04 9.89
N TYR A 84 8.16 8.58 10.94
CA TYR A 84 8.44 9.39 12.12
C TYR A 84 9.48 10.49 11.85
N THR A 85 10.49 10.25 11.01
CA THR A 85 11.51 11.27 10.68
C THR A 85 10.95 12.33 9.72
N ALA A 86 10.16 11.94 8.72
CA ALA A 86 9.50 12.87 7.80
C ALA A 86 8.62 13.87 8.56
N LYS A 87 7.89 13.40 9.58
CA LYS A 87 7.12 14.26 10.51
C LYS A 87 8.00 15.25 11.29
N LYS A 88 9.27 14.92 11.54
CA LYS A 88 10.23 15.79 12.26
C LYS A 88 10.98 16.76 11.35
N SER A 89 11.05 16.49 10.04
CA SER A 89 11.89 17.22 9.06
C SER A 89 11.52 18.70 8.81
N GLY A 90 10.45 19.22 9.41
CA GLY A 90 10.04 20.63 9.28
C GLY A 90 9.43 21.01 7.93
N LYS A 91 9.44 20.12 6.95
CA LYS A 91 8.94 20.34 5.57
C LYS A 91 7.41 20.30 5.42
N LEU A 92 6.68 19.99 6.50
CA LEU A 92 5.21 19.85 6.51
C LEU A 92 4.57 21.03 7.23
N SER A 93 3.39 21.46 6.78
CA SER A 93 2.57 22.44 7.50
C SER A 93 2.18 21.91 8.89
N LYS A 94 1.75 22.79 9.80
CA LYS A 94 1.33 22.39 11.15
C LYS A 94 0.09 21.48 11.08
N GLU A 95 -0.80 21.75 10.14
CA GLU A 95 -2.04 21.04 9.88
C GLU A 95 -1.72 19.63 9.32
N ASP A 96 -0.87 19.55 8.30
CA ASP A 96 -0.47 18.28 7.67
C ASP A 96 0.28 17.40 8.66
N LYS A 97 1.12 18.00 9.50
CA LYS A 97 1.85 17.28 10.55
C LYS A 97 0.93 16.69 11.62
N LYS A 98 -0.19 17.36 11.94
CA LYS A 98 -1.21 16.83 12.86
C LYS A 98 -2.01 15.71 12.20
N ALA A 99 -2.44 15.90 10.95
CA ALA A 99 -3.17 14.88 10.19
C ALA A 99 -2.32 13.61 10.02
N LEU A 100 -1.10 13.73 9.51
CA LEU A 100 -0.16 12.62 9.36
C LEU A 100 0.11 11.91 10.70
N LYS A 101 0.20 12.65 11.81
CA LYS A 101 0.37 12.04 13.14
C LYS A 101 -0.82 11.16 13.52
N LEU A 102 -2.05 11.57 13.21
CA LEU A 102 -3.25 10.79 13.50
C LEU A 102 -3.31 9.55 12.61
N GLU A 103 -3.02 9.69 11.32
CA GLU A 103 -2.98 8.59 10.35
C GLU A 103 -1.94 7.53 10.74
N VAL A 104 -0.70 7.95 11.02
CA VAL A 104 0.37 7.04 11.48
C VAL A 104 0.01 6.37 12.81
N LYS A 105 -0.64 7.10 13.74
CA LYS A 105 -1.11 6.51 15.01
C LYS A 105 -2.22 5.49 14.77
N GLY A 106 -3.10 5.73 13.80
CA GLY A 106 -4.12 4.80 13.33
C GLY A 106 -3.49 3.51 12.80
N LEU A 107 -2.53 3.63 11.89
CA LEU A 107 -1.79 2.52 11.31
C LEU A 107 -1.15 1.63 12.39
N VAL A 108 -0.37 2.21 13.29
CA VAL A 108 0.33 1.47 14.35
C VAL A 108 -0.65 0.77 15.30
N LYS A 109 -1.78 1.42 15.61
CA LYS A 109 -2.84 0.80 16.42
C LYS A 109 -3.48 -0.39 15.69
N GLY A 110 -3.75 -0.26 14.39
CA GLY A 110 -4.27 -1.33 13.54
C GLY A 110 -3.35 -2.54 13.58
N MET A 111 -2.07 -2.35 13.23
CA MET A 111 -1.05 -3.42 13.26
C MET A 111 -0.96 -4.12 14.61
N LYS A 112 -0.98 -3.35 15.72
CA LYS A 112 -0.96 -3.92 17.08
C LYS A 112 -2.23 -4.74 17.36
N GLY A 113 -3.38 -4.31 16.86
CA GLY A 113 -4.63 -5.05 16.91
C GLY A 113 -4.50 -6.39 16.20
N ASP A 114 -4.01 -6.37 14.96
CA ASP A 114 -3.87 -7.57 14.11
C ASP A 114 -2.92 -8.59 14.73
N ILE A 115 -1.76 -8.14 15.23
CA ILE A 115 -0.79 -9.00 15.92
C ILE A 115 -1.42 -9.66 17.16
N LYS A 116 -2.22 -8.91 17.93
CA LYS A 116 -2.91 -9.48 19.10
C LYS A 116 -3.96 -10.49 18.70
N SER A 117 -4.73 -10.21 17.65
CA SER A 117 -5.76 -11.09 17.11
C SER A 117 -5.14 -12.40 16.63
N GLN A 118 -4.10 -12.32 15.79
CA GLN A 118 -3.38 -13.52 15.33
C GLN A 118 -2.75 -14.30 16.49
N ARG A 119 -2.17 -13.63 17.49
CA ARG A 119 -1.63 -14.31 18.67
C ARG A 119 -2.72 -15.06 19.44
N LYS A 120 -3.91 -14.47 19.58
CA LYS A 120 -5.05 -15.12 20.25
C LYS A 120 -5.52 -16.34 19.45
N GLU A 121 -5.60 -16.21 18.13
CA GLU A 121 -5.96 -17.29 17.23
C GLU A 121 -4.96 -18.45 17.29
N LEU A 122 -3.66 -18.18 17.19
CA LEU A 122 -2.61 -19.21 17.30
C LEU A 122 -2.65 -19.94 18.64
N LYS A 123 -2.89 -19.22 19.75
CA LYS A 123 -3.05 -19.83 21.08
C LYS A 123 -4.31 -20.68 21.21
N GLY A 124 -5.35 -20.43 20.42
CA GLY A 124 -6.56 -21.26 20.40
C GLY A 124 -6.42 -22.51 19.53
N ARG A 125 -5.40 -22.55 18.67
CA ARG A 125 -5.09 -23.67 17.76
C ARG A 125 -4.03 -24.64 18.34
N LEU A 126 -3.31 -24.21 19.37
CA LEU A 126 -2.32 -24.98 20.15
C LEU A 126 -2.98 -25.53 21.42
#